data_AF-A0A350A041-F1
#
_entry.id   AF-A0A350A041-F1
#
_cell.length_a   1.000
_cell.length_b   1.000
_cell.length_c   1.000
_cell.angle_alpha   90.00
_cell.angle_beta   90.00
_cell.angle_gamma   90.00
#
_symmetry.space_group_name_H-M   'P 1'
#
loop_
_entity.id
_entity.type
_entity.pdbx_description
1 polymer ?
#
loop_
_entity_poly.entity_id
_entity_poly.type
_entity_poly.pdbx_seq_one_letter_code
_entity_poly.pdbx_strand_id
1 'polypeptide(L)'
;ALELGFGNTCACWGKSTAKSQDYDTAKKDKKYKWSHTEFGNIIAKEESGDNYNICNKTKGGLKIIRDVKVVELTIKEIQQKQKERDLFAVGRYQLIPDTLIAAVKNLGLDGDDKLDEEMQDKIFDEYLIKIKRPKIIAYLEGNGTIEDAMYSSAQEWASIGVEKGKRISDKIKKDKNGKIVSRTTRYAQGGESYYANDGLNKSHISPEQIKRALINSKNANK
;
A
#
# COMPACT_ATOMS: atom_id res chain seq x y z
N ALA A 1 -22.00 37.45 -67.92
CA ALA A 1 -20.65 37.12 -68.40
C ALA A 1 -19.71 38.21 -67.90
N LEU A 2 -18.54 37.79 -67.39
CA LEU A 2 -17.38 38.60 -66.98
C LEU A 2 -17.58 39.56 -65.79
N GLU A 3 -16.89 39.32 -64.65
CA GLU A 3 -15.55 39.86 -64.28
C GLU A 3 -15.62 41.36 -63.92
N LEU A 4 -15.01 41.93 -62.89
CA LEU A 4 -13.99 41.60 -61.87
C LEU A 4 -14.01 42.78 -60.87
N GLY A 5 -13.45 42.62 -59.66
CA GLY A 5 -13.14 43.75 -58.77
C GLY A 5 -13.02 43.37 -57.29
N PHE A 6 -11.99 42.60 -56.91
CA PHE A 6 -10.77 43.08 -56.22
C PHE A 6 -10.93 43.42 -54.74
N GLY A 7 -10.12 42.74 -53.90
CA GLY A 7 -9.80 43.21 -52.54
C GLY A 7 -9.31 42.15 -51.56
N ASN A 8 -8.06 41.69 -51.72
CA ASN A 8 -7.01 41.52 -50.69
C ASN A 8 -7.47 41.65 -49.22
N THR A 9 -7.18 40.77 -48.26
CA THR A 9 -6.01 39.92 -47.97
C THR A 9 -6.35 38.93 -46.85
N CYS A 10 -5.65 37.79 -46.79
CA CYS A 10 -4.87 37.32 -45.64
C CYS A 10 -4.83 35.79 -45.61
N ALA A 11 -3.60 35.26 -45.58
CA ALA A 11 -3.28 33.85 -45.54
C ALA A 11 -3.50 33.28 -44.14
N CYS A 12 -4.12 32.10 -44.06
CA CYS A 12 -3.77 31.01 -43.15
C CYS A 12 -4.39 29.73 -43.71
N TRP A 13 -3.54 28.81 -44.19
CA TRP A 13 -3.95 27.48 -44.61
C TRP A 13 -4.64 26.76 -43.45
N GLY A 14 -5.86 26.30 -43.69
CA GLY A 14 -6.49 25.29 -42.85
C GLY A 14 -5.86 23.92 -43.06
N LYS A 15 -5.78 23.14 -41.99
CA LYS A 15 -6.28 21.76 -41.94
C LYS A 15 -6.35 21.27 -40.49
N SER A 16 -7.58 20.90 -40.12
CA SER A 16 -7.90 19.67 -39.39
C SER A 16 -7.43 19.52 -37.94
N THR A 17 -8.37 19.86 -37.04
CA THR A 17 -8.81 19.04 -35.89
C THR A 17 -7.84 18.01 -35.31
N ALA A 18 -7.33 18.28 -34.11
CA ALA A 18 -7.00 17.27 -33.11
C ALA A 18 -7.33 17.82 -31.70
N LYS A 19 -8.62 17.83 -31.34
CA LYS A 19 -9.04 17.74 -29.94
C LYS A 19 -9.23 16.26 -29.64
N SER A 20 -8.29 15.64 -28.94
CA SER A 20 -8.48 14.44 -28.11
C SER A 20 -7.11 13.83 -27.81
N GLN A 21 -6.56 14.13 -26.62
CA GLN A 21 -5.63 13.20 -25.96
C GLN A 21 -5.43 13.50 -24.46
N ASP A 22 -5.81 14.69 -23.96
CA ASP A 22 -5.66 15.01 -22.53
C ASP A 22 -6.92 14.85 -21.67
N TYR A 23 -8.04 14.39 -22.23
CA TYR A 23 -9.30 14.19 -21.48
C TYR A 23 -9.64 12.72 -21.19
N ASP A 24 -8.91 11.76 -21.77
CA ASP A 24 -9.20 10.32 -21.63
C ASP A 24 -8.42 9.61 -20.50
N THR A 25 -7.48 10.28 -19.83
CA THR A 25 -6.82 9.75 -18.62
C THR A 25 -7.60 10.05 -17.33
N ALA A 26 -8.67 10.85 -17.40
CA ALA A 26 -9.45 11.28 -16.23
C ALA A 26 -10.69 10.40 -15.92
N LYS A 27 -10.89 9.30 -16.66
CA LYS A 27 -12.05 8.39 -16.49
C LYS A 27 -11.72 6.90 -16.64
N LYS A 28 -10.60 6.46 -16.08
CA LYS A 28 -10.55 5.08 -15.56
C LYS A 28 -11.14 5.12 -14.15
N ASP A 29 -12.23 4.41 -13.96
CA ASP A 29 -13.00 4.36 -12.72
C ASP A 29 -12.07 4.24 -11.50
N LYS A 30 -12.23 5.19 -10.56
CA LYS A 30 -11.53 5.26 -9.27
C LYS A 30 -11.95 4.10 -8.35
N LYS A 31 -11.74 2.86 -8.75
CA LYS A 31 -12.26 1.69 -8.02
C LYS A 31 -11.56 1.51 -6.66
N TYR A 32 -10.26 1.87 -6.58
CA TYR A 32 -9.48 1.93 -5.34
C TYR A 32 -8.79 3.29 -5.28
N LYS A 33 -9.29 4.11 -4.35
CA LYS A 33 -9.00 5.53 -4.24
C LYS A 33 -7.67 5.77 -3.54
N TRP A 34 -7.36 5.01 -2.48
CA TRP A 34 -6.29 5.34 -1.55
C TRP A 34 -4.95 4.67 -1.89
N SER A 35 -4.99 3.50 -2.51
CA SER A 35 -3.85 2.71 -3.00
C SER A 35 -2.85 3.49 -3.86
N HIS A 36 -3.32 4.50 -4.61
CA HIS A 36 -2.51 5.34 -5.50
C HIS A 36 -2.33 6.78 -5.02
N THR A 37 -2.75 7.11 -3.80
CA THR A 37 -2.47 8.42 -3.19
C THR A 37 -1.04 8.49 -2.66
N GLU A 38 -0.59 9.67 -2.23
CA GLU A 38 0.72 9.81 -1.60
C GLU A 38 0.91 8.84 -0.42
N PHE A 39 -0.15 8.58 0.35
CA PHE A 39 -0.18 7.62 1.44
C PHE A 39 0.02 6.17 0.96
N GLY A 40 -0.71 5.73 -0.05
CA GLY A 40 -0.54 4.38 -0.62
C GLY A 40 0.83 4.20 -1.27
N ASN A 41 1.28 5.21 -2.03
CA ASN A 41 2.52 5.15 -2.80
C ASN A 41 3.78 5.18 -1.93
N ILE A 42 3.81 5.96 -0.84
CA ILE A 42 4.98 5.97 0.05
C ILE A 42 5.16 4.62 0.75
N ILE A 43 4.06 3.96 1.12
CA ILE A 43 4.09 2.59 1.67
C ILE A 43 4.60 1.62 0.62
N ALA A 44 3.97 1.61 -0.56
CA ALA A 44 4.37 0.71 -1.65
C ALA A 44 5.85 0.85 -2.01
N LYS A 45 6.37 2.10 -2.03
CA LYS A 45 7.76 2.38 -2.33
C LYS A 45 8.72 1.71 -1.35
N GLU A 46 8.44 1.77 -0.05
CA GLU A 46 9.32 1.21 0.99
C GLU A 46 9.12 -0.30 1.17
N GLU A 47 7.89 -0.79 1.00
CA GLU A 47 7.56 -2.21 1.19
C GLU A 47 8.02 -3.09 0.01
N SER A 48 7.96 -2.56 -1.22
CA SER A 48 8.20 -3.37 -2.43
C SER A 48 8.96 -2.66 -3.54
N GLY A 49 9.31 -1.38 -3.36
CA GLY A 49 9.78 -0.55 -4.47
C GLY A 49 8.67 -0.21 -5.46
N ASP A 50 7.41 -0.23 -5.01
CA ASP A 50 6.20 -0.04 -5.83
C ASP A 50 5.97 -1.16 -6.85
N ASN A 51 6.26 -2.41 -6.46
CA ASN A 51 6.23 -3.55 -7.38
C ASN A 51 5.28 -4.66 -6.89
N TYR A 52 4.23 -4.90 -7.67
CA TYR A 52 3.21 -5.93 -7.40
C TYR A 52 3.72 -7.37 -7.43
N ASN A 53 4.94 -7.63 -7.88
CA ASN A 53 5.53 -8.96 -7.99
C ASN A 53 6.66 -9.23 -6.97
N ILE A 54 7.10 -8.22 -6.22
CA ILE A 54 8.18 -8.42 -5.24
C ILE A 54 7.68 -9.25 -4.07
N CYS A 55 8.44 -10.30 -3.75
CA CYS A 55 8.17 -11.15 -2.61
C CYS A 55 9.40 -11.26 -1.71
N ASN A 56 9.20 -11.79 -0.52
CA ASN A 56 10.30 -12.26 0.33
C ASN A 56 10.00 -13.65 0.89
N LYS A 57 11.03 -14.26 1.48
CA LYS A 57 10.90 -15.46 2.31
C LYS A 57 11.76 -15.33 3.56
N THR A 58 11.40 -16.06 4.60
CA THR A 58 12.08 -16.05 5.90
C THR A 58 12.67 -17.41 6.28
N LYS A 59 12.31 -18.50 5.58
CA LYS A 59 12.91 -19.83 5.78
C LYS A 59 14.37 -19.80 5.32
N GLY A 60 15.30 -19.97 6.26
CA GLY A 60 16.74 -19.87 6.02
C GLY A 60 17.28 -18.44 6.05
N GLY A 61 16.52 -17.48 6.58
CA GLY A 61 16.87 -16.05 6.62
C GLY A 61 16.03 -15.23 5.65
N LEU A 62 16.05 -13.90 5.82
CA LEU A 62 15.32 -12.98 4.96
C LEU A 62 15.98 -12.94 3.57
N LYS A 63 15.22 -13.28 2.53
CA LYS A 63 15.65 -13.20 1.13
C LYS A 63 14.55 -12.62 0.26
N ILE A 64 14.89 -11.65 -0.58
CA ILE A 64 13.97 -11.11 -1.58
C ILE A 64 13.89 -12.05 -2.79
N ILE A 65 12.69 -12.24 -3.31
CA ILE A 65 12.32 -13.12 -4.43
C ILE A 65 11.75 -12.24 -5.56
N ARG A 66 12.24 -12.44 -6.79
CA ARG A 66 11.96 -11.59 -7.96
C ARG A 66 11.47 -12.39 -9.19
N ASP A 67 11.62 -13.69 -9.14
CA ASP A 67 11.30 -14.66 -10.18
C ASP A 67 9.84 -15.13 -10.15
N VAL A 68 9.07 -14.70 -9.14
CA VAL A 68 7.63 -14.95 -9.05
C VAL A 68 6.85 -13.78 -9.63
N LYS A 69 6.01 -14.05 -10.61
CA LYS A 69 5.03 -13.09 -11.13
C LYS A 69 3.71 -13.24 -10.38
N VAL A 70 3.62 -12.61 -9.22
CA VAL A 70 2.43 -12.63 -8.35
C VAL A 70 1.15 -12.30 -9.11
N VAL A 71 1.19 -11.29 -9.98
CA VAL A 71 0.01 -10.82 -10.72
C VAL A 71 -0.55 -11.84 -11.72
N GLU A 72 0.21 -12.87 -12.05
CA GLU A 72 -0.24 -13.96 -12.93
C GLU A 72 -0.81 -15.16 -12.15
N LEU A 73 -0.58 -15.24 -10.83
CA LEU A 73 -0.98 -16.34 -9.97
C LEU A 73 -2.32 -16.08 -9.28
N THR A 74 -3.05 -17.15 -8.99
CA THR A 74 -4.27 -17.07 -8.19
C THR A 74 -3.96 -16.83 -6.72
N ILE A 75 -4.94 -16.29 -5.99
CA ILE A 75 -4.86 -16.12 -4.53
C ILE A 75 -4.54 -17.47 -3.86
N LYS A 76 -5.18 -18.55 -4.30
CA LYS A 76 -4.98 -19.90 -3.76
C LYS A 76 -3.56 -20.41 -4.00
N GLU A 77 -2.98 -20.17 -5.18
CA GLU A 77 -1.59 -20.52 -5.48
C GLU A 77 -0.60 -19.77 -4.59
N ILE A 78 -0.83 -18.47 -4.37
CA ILE A 78 -0.03 -17.64 -3.46
C ILE A 78 -0.13 -18.14 -2.02
N GLN A 79 -1.34 -18.42 -1.53
CA GLN A 79 -1.57 -18.95 -0.19
C GLN A 79 -0.88 -20.32 0.01
N GLN A 80 -0.86 -21.17 -1.01
CA GLN A 80 -0.14 -22.44 -0.96
C GLN A 80 1.37 -22.22 -0.85
N LYS A 81 1.96 -21.34 -1.66
CA LYS A 81 3.39 -20.97 -1.56
C LYS A 81 3.74 -20.37 -0.20
N GLN A 82 2.84 -19.57 0.38
CA GLN A 82 2.97 -19.03 1.73
C GLN A 82 2.93 -20.13 2.81
N LYS A 83 2.03 -21.10 2.66
CA LYS A 83 1.91 -22.27 3.56
C LYS A 83 3.15 -23.17 3.51
N GLU A 84 3.71 -23.37 2.33
CA GLU A 84 4.95 -24.16 2.11
C GLU A 84 6.21 -23.41 2.55
N ARG A 85 6.07 -22.11 2.88
CA ARG A 85 7.14 -21.18 3.26
C ARG A 85 8.13 -20.90 2.13
N ASP A 86 7.69 -21.05 0.89
CA ASP A 86 8.43 -20.62 -0.30
C ASP A 86 8.38 -19.11 -0.45
N LEU A 87 7.24 -18.52 -0.07
CA LEU A 87 7.03 -17.08 0.06
C LEU A 87 6.57 -16.77 1.49
N PHE A 88 6.80 -15.54 1.94
CA PHE A 88 6.28 -15.03 3.20
C PHE A 88 5.43 -13.78 2.94
N ALA A 89 6.05 -12.66 2.60
CA ALA A 89 5.31 -11.46 2.19
C ALA A 89 5.34 -11.31 0.67
N VAL A 90 4.22 -10.89 0.07
CA VAL A 90 4.07 -10.78 -1.38
C VAL A 90 3.49 -9.44 -1.82
N GLY A 91 3.93 -9.00 -2.99
CA GLY A 91 3.32 -7.91 -3.74
C GLY A 91 3.58 -6.52 -3.16
N ARG A 92 2.84 -5.56 -3.72
CA ARG A 92 3.07 -4.12 -3.58
C ARG A 92 3.06 -3.66 -2.11
N TYR A 93 2.21 -4.30 -1.32
CA TYR A 93 1.97 -3.98 0.10
C TYR A 93 2.45 -5.07 1.06
N GLN A 94 3.26 -6.03 0.58
CA GLN A 94 3.86 -7.10 1.37
C GLN A 94 2.84 -7.89 2.23
N LEU A 95 1.81 -8.43 1.58
CA LEU A 95 0.78 -9.25 2.22
C LEU A 95 1.39 -10.54 2.79
N ILE A 96 1.40 -10.68 4.10
CA ILE A 96 1.84 -11.90 4.81
C ILE A 96 0.69 -12.95 4.86
N PRO A 97 0.96 -14.23 5.22
CA PRO A 97 -0.03 -15.30 5.10
C PRO A 97 -1.34 -15.02 5.86
N ASP A 98 -1.24 -14.67 7.14
CA ASP A 98 -2.42 -14.40 7.98
C ASP A 98 -3.23 -13.20 7.47
N THR A 99 -2.55 -12.19 6.91
CA THR A 99 -3.20 -11.01 6.34
C THR A 99 -3.97 -11.37 5.08
N LEU A 100 -3.38 -12.12 4.14
CA LEU A 100 -4.06 -12.52 2.91
C LEU A 100 -5.24 -13.44 3.19
N ILE A 101 -5.10 -14.41 4.11
CA ILE A 101 -6.20 -15.29 4.56
C ILE A 101 -7.36 -14.46 5.12
N ALA A 102 -7.06 -13.49 5.97
CA ALA A 102 -8.08 -12.64 6.57
C ALA A 102 -8.71 -11.69 5.55
N ALA A 103 -7.96 -11.17 4.57
CA ALA A 103 -8.50 -10.37 3.47
C ALA A 103 -9.52 -11.16 2.64
N VAL A 104 -9.15 -12.37 2.20
CA VAL A 104 -10.04 -13.28 1.46
C VAL A 104 -11.34 -13.52 2.22
N LYS A 105 -11.23 -13.84 3.52
CA LYS A 105 -12.40 -14.09 4.37
C LYS A 105 -13.29 -12.87 4.52
N ASN A 106 -12.73 -11.70 4.82
CA ASN A 106 -13.53 -10.50 5.14
C ASN A 106 -14.12 -9.83 3.89
N LEU A 107 -13.47 -9.97 2.74
CA LEU A 107 -13.94 -9.39 1.48
C LEU A 107 -14.72 -10.39 0.61
N GLY A 108 -14.78 -11.66 1.00
CA GLY A 108 -15.43 -12.72 0.21
C GLY A 108 -14.79 -12.91 -1.15
N LEU A 109 -13.44 -12.87 -1.22
CA LEU A 109 -12.70 -13.03 -2.49
C LEU A 109 -12.71 -14.50 -2.93
N ASP A 110 -12.77 -14.73 -4.24
CA ASP A 110 -12.59 -16.07 -4.78
C ASP A 110 -11.10 -16.43 -4.76
N GLY A 111 -10.78 -17.64 -4.29
CA GLY A 111 -9.40 -18.13 -4.28
C GLY A 111 -8.84 -18.38 -5.68
N ASP A 112 -9.71 -18.59 -6.67
CA ASP A 112 -9.34 -18.81 -8.07
C ASP A 112 -9.14 -17.49 -8.85
N ASP A 113 -9.50 -16.33 -8.26
CA ASP A 113 -9.15 -15.02 -8.80
C ASP A 113 -7.62 -14.80 -8.74
N LYS A 114 -7.10 -14.03 -9.70
CA LYS A 114 -5.70 -13.61 -9.70
C LYS A 114 -5.43 -12.60 -8.59
N LEU A 115 -4.25 -12.70 -7.97
CA LEU A 115 -3.70 -11.65 -7.11
C LEU A 115 -3.01 -10.57 -7.96
N ASP A 116 -3.73 -10.07 -8.96
CA ASP A 116 -3.26 -9.02 -9.87
C ASP A 116 -3.16 -7.64 -9.19
N GLU A 117 -2.77 -6.63 -9.96
CA GLU A 117 -2.58 -5.27 -9.43
C GLU A 117 -3.88 -4.75 -8.82
N GLU A 118 -5.00 -4.95 -9.51
CA GLU A 118 -6.32 -4.52 -9.09
C GLU A 118 -6.72 -5.18 -7.76
N MET A 119 -6.51 -6.49 -7.64
CA MET A 119 -6.84 -7.25 -6.43
C MET A 119 -5.97 -6.82 -5.24
N GLN A 120 -4.68 -6.52 -5.46
CA GLN A 120 -3.80 -6.03 -4.40
C GLN A 120 -4.22 -4.63 -3.92
N ASP A 121 -4.60 -3.74 -4.83
CA ASP A 121 -5.12 -2.41 -4.49
C ASP A 121 -6.47 -2.49 -3.78
N LYS A 122 -7.35 -3.42 -4.19
CA LYS A 122 -8.59 -3.75 -3.48
C LYS A 122 -8.33 -4.17 -2.04
N ILE A 123 -7.39 -5.07 -1.83
CA ILE A 123 -7.04 -5.54 -0.49
C ILE A 123 -6.48 -4.38 0.35
N PHE A 124 -5.69 -3.49 -0.24
CA PHE A 124 -5.20 -2.30 0.46
C PHE A 124 -6.35 -1.40 0.93
N ASP A 125 -7.21 -0.96 0.00
CA ASP A 125 -8.29 -0.02 0.28
C ASP A 125 -9.39 -0.61 1.16
N GLU A 126 -9.90 -1.79 0.80
CA GLU A 126 -11.11 -2.35 1.40
C GLU A 126 -10.83 -3.22 2.62
N TYR A 127 -9.63 -3.79 2.74
CA TYR A 127 -9.28 -4.62 3.89
C TYR A 127 -8.26 -3.95 4.81
N LEU A 128 -7.05 -3.62 4.34
CA LEU A 128 -5.97 -3.17 5.21
C LEU A 128 -6.34 -1.88 5.95
N ILE A 129 -6.78 -0.85 5.23
CA ILE A 129 -7.03 0.48 5.82
C ILE A 129 -8.45 0.66 6.34
N LYS A 130 -9.40 -0.15 5.86
CA LYS A 130 -10.83 -0.01 6.18
C LYS A 130 -11.31 -1.00 7.24
N ILE A 131 -10.96 -2.27 7.14
CA ILE A 131 -11.43 -3.33 8.06
C ILE A 131 -10.37 -3.62 9.14
N LYS A 132 -9.13 -3.88 8.75
CA LYS A 132 -8.06 -4.29 9.67
C LYS A 132 -7.56 -3.12 10.52
N ARG A 133 -7.41 -1.93 9.91
CA ARG A 133 -6.93 -0.69 10.55
C ARG A 133 -7.92 0.46 10.38
N PRO A 134 -9.15 0.36 10.89
CA PRO A 134 -10.25 1.29 10.58
C PRO A 134 -9.97 2.76 10.95
N LYS A 135 -9.03 3.01 11.88
CA LYS A 135 -8.58 4.35 12.24
C LYS A 135 -7.94 5.11 11.06
N ILE A 136 -7.36 4.40 10.09
CA ILE A 136 -6.78 5.00 8.89
C ILE A 136 -7.89 5.58 8.01
N ILE A 137 -8.88 4.76 7.63
CA ILE A 137 -9.99 5.25 6.82
C ILE A 137 -10.84 6.29 7.55
N ALA A 138 -11.02 6.14 8.87
CA ALA A 138 -11.74 7.13 9.68
C ALA A 138 -11.09 8.52 9.61
N TYR A 139 -9.76 8.60 9.50
CA TYR A 139 -9.07 9.86 9.24
C TYR A 139 -9.22 10.29 7.77
N LEU A 140 -8.98 9.40 6.80
CA LEU A 140 -8.97 9.75 5.38
C LEU A 140 -10.34 10.22 4.86
N GLU A 141 -11.42 9.58 5.32
CA GLU A 141 -12.80 9.85 4.83
C GLU A 141 -13.69 10.55 5.85
N GLY A 142 -13.29 10.60 7.11
CA GLY A 142 -14.13 11.12 8.20
C GLY A 142 -13.43 12.10 9.12
N ASN A 143 -13.83 12.06 10.39
CA ASN A 143 -13.37 12.96 11.45
C ASN A 143 -12.40 12.25 12.43
N GLY A 144 -11.80 11.13 12.02
CA GLY A 144 -10.72 10.48 12.77
C GLY A 144 -9.52 11.41 12.92
N THR A 145 -8.65 11.13 13.90
CA THR A 145 -7.46 11.95 14.16
C THR A 145 -6.25 11.47 13.38
N ILE A 146 -5.35 12.40 13.06
CA ILE A 146 -4.13 12.07 12.29
C ILE A 146 -3.21 11.15 13.10
N GLU A 147 -3.11 11.35 14.41
CA GLU A 147 -2.26 10.56 15.30
C GLU A 147 -2.70 9.09 15.36
N ASP A 148 -4.01 8.85 15.33
CA ASP A 148 -4.56 7.49 15.32
C ASP A 148 -4.33 6.77 13.99
N ALA A 149 -4.43 7.49 12.87
CA ALA A 149 -4.13 6.96 11.54
C ALA A 149 -2.64 6.65 11.38
N MET A 150 -1.77 7.56 11.82
CA MET A 150 -0.31 7.35 11.80
C MET A 150 0.08 6.12 12.62
N TYR A 151 -0.40 6.02 13.87
CA TYR A 151 -0.08 4.90 14.73
C TYR A 151 -0.63 3.57 14.18
N SER A 152 -1.86 3.58 13.65
CA SER A 152 -2.45 2.38 13.03
C SER A 152 -1.71 1.93 11.78
N SER A 153 -1.16 2.87 11.01
CA SER A 153 -0.31 2.58 9.85
C SER A 153 0.99 1.90 10.30
N ALA A 154 1.64 2.39 11.35
CA ALA A 154 2.86 1.79 11.91
C ALA A 154 2.66 0.39 12.50
N GLN A 155 1.42 0.06 12.90
CA GLN A 155 1.08 -1.30 13.33
C GLN A 155 0.85 -2.27 12.16
N GLU A 156 0.65 -1.76 10.94
CA GLU A 156 0.43 -2.59 9.75
C GLU A 156 1.72 -2.79 8.96
N TRP A 157 2.47 -1.71 8.75
CA TRP A 157 3.70 -1.72 7.96
C TRP A 157 4.91 -1.40 8.82
N ALA A 158 5.84 -2.35 8.89
CA ALA A 158 7.04 -2.24 9.72
C ALA A 158 7.98 -1.11 9.26
N SER A 159 7.89 -0.69 7.99
CA SER A 159 8.62 0.44 7.43
C SER A 159 8.20 1.79 8.03
N ILE A 160 7.04 1.88 8.68
CA ILE A 160 6.56 3.15 9.25
C ILE A 160 7.02 3.30 10.69
N GLY A 161 7.67 4.44 10.97
CA GLY A 161 8.14 4.83 12.28
C GLY A 161 7.01 5.27 13.21
N VAL A 162 7.12 4.88 14.47
CA VAL A 162 6.17 5.20 15.54
C VAL A 162 6.56 6.51 16.21
N GLU A 163 5.56 7.35 16.52
CA GLU A 163 5.80 8.61 17.26
C GLU A 163 6.35 8.36 18.67
N LYS A 164 7.24 9.25 19.12
CA LYS A 164 7.83 9.19 20.46
C LYS A 164 6.74 9.08 21.53
N GLY A 165 6.95 8.18 22.49
CA GLY A 165 6.04 7.97 23.62
C GLY A 165 4.82 7.10 23.32
N LYS A 166 4.58 6.68 22.07
CA LYS A 166 3.58 5.64 21.78
C LYS A 166 4.13 4.27 22.13
N ARG A 167 3.23 3.35 22.52
CA ARG A 167 3.60 1.96 22.81
C ARG A 167 4.06 1.25 21.54
N ILE A 168 5.09 0.43 21.64
CA ILE A 168 5.50 -0.49 20.56
C ILE A 168 5.29 -1.94 21.03
N SER A 169 5.50 -2.91 20.14
CA SER A 169 5.39 -4.34 20.51
C SER A 169 6.16 -4.65 21.79
N ASP A 170 5.65 -5.55 22.64
CA ASP A 170 6.36 -5.89 23.87
C ASP A 170 7.60 -6.72 23.60
N LYS A 171 8.61 -6.60 24.46
CA LYS A 171 9.71 -7.56 24.47
C LYS A 171 9.26 -8.81 25.21
N ILE A 172 9.17 -9.93 24.49
CA ILE A 172 8.78 -11.23 25.06
C ILE A 172 10.05 -12.07 25.25
N LYS A 173 10.29 -12.51 26.49
CA LYS A 173 11.30 -13.53 26.78
C LYS A 173 10.61 -14.89 26.86
N LYS A 174 11.10 -15.85 26.08
CA LYS A 174 10.62 -17.25 26.12
C LYS A 174 11.69 -18.15 26.73
N ASP A 175 11.27 -19.22 27.39
CA ASP A 175 12.18 -20.29 27.81
C ASP A 175 12.53 -21.21 26.63
N LYS A 176 13.35 -22.22 26.91
CA LYS A 176 13.76 -23.25 25.95
C LYS A 176 12.60 -24.05 25.34
N ASN A 177 11.44 -24.07 25.99
CA ASN A 177 10.23 -24.77 25.54
C ASN A 177 9.26 -23.82 24.82
N GLY A 178 9.64 -22.56 24.60
CA GLY A 178 8.81 -21.56 23.94
C GLY A 178 7.75 -20.91 24.83
N LYS A 179 7.70 -21.22 26.13
CA LYS A 179 6.76 -20.61 27.09
C LYS A 179 7.20 -19.19 27.40
N ILE A 180 6.26 -18.25 27.45
CA ILE A 180 6.52 -16.86 27.84
C ILE A 180 6.94 -16.82 29.32
N VAL A 181 8.13 -16.29 29.59
CA VAL A 181 8.71 -16.10 30.92
C VAL A 181 8.54 -14.67 31.40
N SER A 182 8.65 -13.70 30.49
CA SER A 182 8.38 -12.29 30.81
C SER A 182 7.91 -11.50 29.60
N ARG A 183 7.20 -10.41 29.90
CA ARG A 183 6.74 -9.41 28.93
C ARG A 183 7.12 -8.05 29.46
N THR A 184 7.90 -7.30 28.68
CA THR A 184 8.29 -5.93 29.02
C THR A 184 7.61 -4.97 28.06
N THR A 185 6.79 -4.07 28.63
CA THR A 185 6.18 -2.96 27.89
C THR A 185 7.27 -2.02 27.37
N ARG A 186 7.10 -1.54 26.13
CA ARG A 186 8.05 -0.65 25.48
C ARG A 186 7.35 0.54 24.86
N TYR A 187 8.08 1.64 24.78
CA TYR A 187 7.65 2.89 24.15
C TYR A 187 8.68 3.34 23.14
N ALA A 188 8.19 3.86 22.03
CA ALA A 188 8.98 4.45 20.97
C ALA A 188 9.81 5.64 21.49
N GLN A 189 11.09 5.71 21.15
CA GLN A 189 11.92 6.91 21.32
C GLN A 189 11.69 7.93 20.21
N GLY A 190 11.02 7.52 19.12
CA GLY A 190 10.65 8.35 17.99
C GLY A 190 11.25 7.82 16.70
N GLY A 191 10.40 7.36 15.81
CA GLY A 191 10.75 6.96 14.45
C GLY A 191 11.15 5.51 14.29
N GLU A 192 11.20 4.68 15.34
CA GLU A 192 11.44 3.24 15.19
C GLU A 192 10.19 2.49 14.74
N SER A 193 10.37 1.31 14.12
CA SER A 193 9.26 0.41 13.78
C SER A 193 8.46 0.01 15.03
N TYR A 194 7.16 -0.24 14.87
CA TYR A 194 6.34 -0.87 15.92
C TYR A 194 6.92 -2.22 16.38
N TYR A 195 7.66 -2.91 15.50
CA TYR A 195 8.27 -4.21 15.73
C TYR A 195 9.77 -4.13 16.10
N ALA A 196 10.29 -2.95 16.44
CA ALA A 196 11.72 -2.74 16.69
C ALA A 196 12.31 -3.69 17.74
N ASN A 197 13.60 -4.01 17.57
CA ASN A 197 14.41 -4.93 18.38
C ASN A 197 13.97 -6.41 18.34
N ASP A 198 13.34 -6.84 17.25
CA ASP A 198 13.18 -8.26 16.92
C ASP A 198 14.31 -8.82 16.03
N GLY A 199 15.26 -7.97 15.65
CA GLY A 199 16.41 -8.30 14.81
C GLY A 199 16.12 -8.32 13.30
N LEU A 200 14.89 -8.00 12.89
CA LEU A 200 14.45 -8.06 11.49
C LEU A 200 13.85 -6.74 11.00
N ASN A 201 13.04 -6.07 11.83
CA ASN A 201 12.25 -4.93 11.41
C ASN A 201 12.95 -3.59 11.66
N LYS A 202 12.96 -2.74 10.62
CA LYS A 202 13.47 -1.37 10.65
C LYS A 202 12.51 -0.46 9.90
N SER A 203 12.31 0.74 10.42
CA SER A 203 11.52 1.79 9.79
C SER A 203 12.36 2.59 8.78
N HIS A 204 11.70 3.02 7.71
CA HIS A 204 12.25 3.82 6.62
C HIS A 204 11.39 5.06 6.33
N ILE A 205 10.13 5.08 6.78
CA ILE A 205 9.21 6.21 6.75
C ILE A 205 9.16 6.84 8.14
N SER A 206 9.62 8.08 8.28
CA SER A 206 9.51 8.82 9.55
C SER A 206 8.06 9.19 9.89
N PRO A 207 7.75 9.45 11.18
CA PRO A 207 6.43 9.94 11.58
C PRO A 207 6.00 11.19 10.81
N GLU A 208 6.93 12.11 10.51
CA GLU A 208 6.61 13.32 9.75
C GLU A 208 6.30 13.03 8.27
N GLN A 209 6.99 12.07 7.64
CA GLN A 209 6.69 11.66 6.27
C GLN A 209 5.28 11.04 6.17
N ILE A 210 4.94 10.10 7.06
CA ILE A 210 3.62 9.45 7.00
C ILE A 210 2.50 10.44 7.35
N LYS A 211 2.75 11.38 8.28
CA LYS A 211 1.82 12.48 8.59
C LYS A 211 1.49 13.31 7.36
N ARG A 212 2.51 13.78 6.64
CA ARG A 212 2.34 14.57 5.41
C ARG A 212 1.61 13.78 4.34
N ALA A 213 2.00 12.52 4.12
CA ALA A 213 1.36 11.67 3.12
C ALA A 213 -0.14 11.48 3.39
N LEU A 214 -0.54 11.26 4.66
CA LEU A 214 -1.95 11.16 5.06
C LEU A 214 -2.70 12.48 4.84
N ILE A 215 -2.14 13.62 5.27
CA ILE A 215 -2.76 14.96 5.10
C ILE A 215 -2.96 15.28 3.61
N ASN A 216 -1.93 15.10 2.80
CA ASN A 216 -1.97 15.38 1.37
C ASN A 216 -2.96 14.48 0.65
N SER A 217 -2.96 13.18 0.97
CA SER A 217 -3.90 12.21 0.40
C SER A 217 -5.33 12.59 0.72
N LYS A 218 -5.62 12.95 1.97
CA LYS A 218 -6.96 13.42 2.37
C LYS A 218 -7.34 14.68 1.60
N ASN A 219 -6.49 15.70 1.58
CA ASN A 219 -6.80 17.00 0.96
C ASN A 219 -6.98 16.93 -0.56
N ALA A 220 -6.19 16.11 -1.27
CA ALA A 220 -6.32 15.91 -2.72
C ALA A 220 -7.61 15.18 -3.12
N ASN A 221 -8.33 14.63 -2.15
CA ASN A 221 -9.48 13.74 -2.33
C ASN A 221 -10.73 14.19 -1.54
N LYS A 222 -10.73 15.44 -1.07
CA LYS A 222 -11.89 16.14 -0.53
C LYS A 222 -12.82 16.61 -1.64
#